data_AF-V4ZRK0-F1
#
_entry.id   AF-V4ZRK0-F1
#
_cell.length_a   1.000
_cell.length_b   1.000
_cell.length_c   1.000
_cell.angle_alpha   90.00
_cell.angle_beta   90.00
_cell.angle_gamma   90.00
#
_symmetry.space_group_name_H-M   'P 1'
#
loop_
_entity.id
_entity.type
_entity.pdbx_description
1 polymer ?
#
loop_
_entity_poly.entity_id
_entity_poly.type
_entity_poly.pdbx_seq_one_letter_code
_entity_poly.pdbx_strand_id
1 'polypeptide(L)'
;MRTQDLSAALGAADAGLRIAASRHGEPLTTGELAGLPGPDGDLTVAFGAPERGLPAILGVAPEDVSRVDPPGGFDRWLNTVPNQGSEVVRTEEAVFATLSPLTLPQEEKT
;
A
#
# COMPACT_ATOMS: atom_id res chain seq x y z
N MET A 1 -8.43 21.44 4.65
CA MET A 1 -7.53 20.30 4.34
C MET A 1 -6.37 20.37 5.31
N ARG A 2 -6.17 19.36 6.18
CA ARG A 2 -4.96 19.30 7.02
C ARG A 2 -3.80 18.91 6.11
N THR A 3 -2.75 19.71 6.10
CA THR A 3 -1.48 19.32 5.47
C THR A 3 -0.68 18.59 6.52
N GLN A 4 -0.39 17.32 6.28
CA GLN A 4 0.53 16.50 7.08
C GLN A 4 1.52 15.85 6.12
N ASP A 5 2.77 15.68 6.57
CA ASP A 5 3.74 14.90 5.83
C ASP A 5 3.52 13.39 6.04
N LEU A 6 4.24 12.58 5.27
CA LEU A 6 4.10 11.13 5.31
C LEU A 6 4.43 10.56 6.70
N SER A 7 5.45 11.09 7.38
CA SER A 7 5.83 10.59 8.70
C SER A 7 4.76 10.87 9.74
N ALA A 8 4.13 12.04 9.68
CA ALA A 8 3.03 12.41 10.56
C ALA A 8 1.79 11.55 10.31
N ALA A 9 1.48 11.24 9.04
CA ALA A 9 0.36 10.36 8.69
C ALA A 9 0.59 8.92 9.19
N LEU A 10 1.79 8.37 9.02
CA LEU A 10 2.13 7.01 9.46
C LEU A 10 2.25 6.86 10.98
N GLY A 11 2.46 7.97 11.70
CA GLY A 11 2.54 8.00 13.17
C GLY A 11 1.24 8.38 13.86
N ALA A 12 0.14 8.59 13.11
CA ALA A 12 -1.14 8.96 13.67
C ALA A 12 -1.74 7.80 14.51
N ALA A 13 -2.48 8.15 15.56
CA ALA A 13 -3.08 7.15 16.45
C ALA A 13 -4.13 6.27 15.73
N ASP A 14 -4.73 6.80 14.67
CA ASP A 14 -5.71 6.19 13.78
C ASP A 14 -5.10 5.75 12.44
N ALA A 15 -3.78 5.63 12.33
CA ALA A 15 -3.13 5.22 11.08
C ALA A 15 -3.53 3.80 10.62
N GLY A 16 -4.00 2.96 11.55
CA GLY A 16 -4.44 1.60 11.24
C GLY A 16 -3.35 0.76 10.59
N LEU A 17 -3.72 -0.10 9.63
CA LEU A 17 -2.74 -0.84 8.82
C LEU A 17 -2.11 0.10 7.77
N ARG A 18 -0.78 0.24 7.79
CA ARG A 18 -0.04 1.16 6.92
C ARG A 18 0.50 0.41 5.70
N ILE A 19 -0.01 0.75 4.53
CA ILE A 19 0.29 0.07 3.27
C ILE A 19 1.01 1.03 2.31
N ALA A 20 2.16 0.62 1.80
CA ALA A 20 2.84 1.24 0.67
C ALA A 20 2.41 0.55 -0.64
N ALA A 21 1.74 1.28 -1.54
CA ALA A 21 1.42 0.78 -2.88
C ALA A 21 2.65 0.92 -3.80
N SER A 22 3.20 -0.20 -4.27
CA SER A 22 4.45 -0.23 -5.05
C SER A 22 4.56 -1.48 -5.91
N ARG A 23 5.06 -1.34 -7.15
CA ARG A 23 5.38 -2.47 -8.03
C ARG A 23 6.44 -3.43 -7.45
N HIS A 24 7.24 -2.93 -6.51
CA HIS A 24 8.29 -3.68 -5.82
C HIS A 24 7.79 -4.40 -4.55
N GLY A 25 6.54 -4.17 -4.16
CA GLY A 25 5.91 -4.87 -3.04
C GLY A 25 5.49 -6.29 -3.40
N GLU A 26 4.98 -7.01 -2.40
CA GLU A 26 4.44 -8.35 -2.56
C GLU A 26 3.18 -8.31 -3.44
N PRO A 27 3.06 -9.18 -4.47
CA PRO A 27 1.84 -9.27 -5.27
C PRO A 27 0.61 -9.51 -4.39
N LEU A 28 -0.41 -8.67 -4.55
CA LEU A 28 -1.69 -8.85 -3.86
C LEU A 28 -2.39 -10.09 -4.42
N THR A 29 -2.60 -11.08 -3.55
CA THR A 29 -3.34 -12.31 -3.85
C THR A 29 -4.59 -12.41 -2.98
N THR A 30 -5.50 -13.33 -3.32
CA THR A 30 -6.68 -13.61 -2.49
C THR A 30 -6.32 -14.08 -1.07
N GLY A 31 -5.17 -14.75 -0.89
CA GLY A 31 -4.68 -15.14 0.43
C GLY A 31 -4.24 -13.95 1.28
N GLU A 32 -3.58 -12.95 0.66
CA GLU A 32 -3.21 -11.72 1.34
C GLU A 32 -4.43 -10.89 1.73
N LEU A 33 -5.49 -10.89 0.90
CA LEU A 33 -6.74 -10.19 1.19
C LEU A 33 -7.41 -10.65 2.49
N ALA A 34 -7.33 -11.94 2.81
CA ALA A 34 -7.92 -12.50 4.03
C ALA A 34 -7.23 -12.03 5.32
N GLY A 35 -6.02 -11.46 5.22
CA GLY A 35 -5.26 -10.94 6.35
C GLY A 35 -5.39 -9.42 6.54
N LEU A 36 -6.20 -8.75 5.72
CA LEU A 36 -6.37 -7.31 5.78
C LEU A 36 -7.52 -6.92 6.73
N PRO A 37 -7.50 -5.70 7.26
CA PRO A 37 -8.65 -5.13 7.94
C PRO A 37 -9.85 -5.17 7.00
N GLY A 38 -11.01 -5.58 7.51
CA GLY A 38 -12.26 -5.47 6.78
C GLY A 38 -12.64 -4.00 6.53
N PRO A 39 -13.80 -3.75 5.88
CA PRO A 39 -14.22 -2.40 5.49
C PRO A 39 -14.36 -1.41 6.66
N ASP A 40 -14.54 -1.92 7.89
CA ASP A 40 -14.65 -1.11 9.11
C ASP A 40 -13.31 -0.89 9.84
N GLY A 41 -12.21 -1.43 9.31
CA GLY A 41 -10.88 -1.27 9.89
C GLY A 41 -10.14 -0.04 9.36
N ASP A 42 -9.32 0.58 10.21
CA ASP A 42 -8.50 1.72 9.82
C ASP A 42 -7.35 1.29 8.88
N LEU A 43 -7.19 2.02 7.78
CA LEU A 43 -6.09 1.87 6.83
C LEU A 43 -5.47 3.22 6.50
N THR A 44 -4.15 3.23 6.39
CA THR A 44 -3.40 4.32 5.75
C THR A 44 -2.68 3.77 4.54
N VAL A 45 -3.05 4.23 3.33
CA VAL A 45 -2.43 3.82 2.07
C VAL A 45 -1.65 4.97 1.47
N ALA A 46 -0.34 4.76 1.25
CA ALA A 46 0.51 5.71 0.56
C ALA A 46 0.70 5.32 -0.91
N PHE A 47 0.65 6.33 -1.78
CA PHE A 47 0.92 6.20 -3.20
C PHE A 47 2.16 7.00 -3.58
N GLY A 48 3.03 6.40 -4.37
CA GLY A 48 4.21 7.06 -4.91
C GLY A 48 3.85 8.06 -6.02
N ALA A 49 4.82 8.90 -6.37
CA ALA A 49 4.74 9.72 -7.58
C ALA A 49 4.96 8.84 -8.83
N PRO A 50 4.24 9.06 -9.95
CA PRO A 50 4.28 8.17 -11.12
C PRO A 50 5.70 7.82 -11.63
N GLU A 51 6.60 8.81 -11.67
CA GLU A 51 7.97 8.63 -12.21
C GLU A 51 9.03 8.30 -11.13
N ARG A 52 8.65 8.31 -9.86
CA ARG A 52 9.58 8.08 -8.73
C ARG A 52 9.25 6.81 -7.95
N GLY A 53 7.96 6.54 -7.73
CA GLY A 53 7.48 5.55 -6.79
C GLY A 53 7.80 5.91 -5.33
N LEU A 54 7.33 5.08 -4.40
CA LEU A 54 7.66 5.23 -2.97
C LEU A 54 9.13 4.94 -2.63
N PRO A 55 9.81 3.91 -3.21
CA PRO A 55 11.19 3.61 -2.83
C PRO A 55 12.11 4.83 -3.01
N ALA A 56 12.07 5.46 -4.19
CA ALA A 56 12.90 6.64 -4.45
C ALA A 56 12.48 7.88 -3.66
N ILE A 57 11.19 8.03 -3.30
CA ILE A 57 10.74 9.12 -2.39
C ILE A 57 11.34 8.93 -0.99
N LEU A 58 11.47 7.68 -0.53
CA LEU A 58 11.93 7.32 0.81
C LEU A 58 13.46 7.11 0.88
N GLY A 59 14.16 7.16 -0.26
CA GLY A 59 15.59 6.83 -0.33
C GLY A 59 15.89 5.36 -0.07
N VAL A 60 14.95 4.47 -0.40
CA VAL A 60 15.04 3.01 -0.24
C VAL A 60 15.37 2.38 -1.59
N ALA A 61 16.34 1.47 -1.62
CA ALA A 61 16.62 0.72 -2.85
C ALA A 61 15.48 -0.28 -3.13
N PRO A 62 15.06 -0.48 -4.39
CA PRO A 62 13.97 -1.40 -4.70
C PRO A 62 14.14 -2.82 -4.14
N GLU A 63 15.37 -3.32 -4.07
CA GLU A 63 15.76 -4.61 -3.50
C GLU A 63 15.62 -4.69 -1.97
N ASP A 64 15.58 -3.56 -1.27
CA ASP A 64 15.38 -3.48 0.18
C ASP A 64 13.88 -3.50 0.55
N VAL A 65 12.98 -3.43 -0.43
CA VAL A 65 11.54 -3.61 -0.19
C VAL A 65 11.29 -5.09 0.13
N SER A 66 11.00 -5.38 1.40
CA SER A 66 10.80 -6.74 1.88
C SER A 66 9.52 -6.89 2.71
N ARG A 67 8.98 -8.11 2.74
CA ARG A 67 7.86 -8.46 3.62
C ARG A 67 8.25 -8.58 5.09
N VAL A 68 9.48 -9.00 5.37
CA VAL A 68 9.95 -9.38 6.72
C VAL A 68 10.31 -8.15 7.54
N ASP A 69 10.99 -7.20 6.92
CA ASP A 69 11.35 -5.90 7.51
C ASP A 69 10.99 -4.80 6.52
N PRO A 70 9.71 -4.35 6.52
CA PRO A 70 9.24 -3.38 5.54
C PRO A 70 9.79 -1.98 5.86
N PRO A 71 10.46 -1.32 4.90
CA PRO A 71 11.08 -0.02 5.16
C PRO A 71 10.06 1.11 5.22
N GLY A 72 10.47 2.26 5.77
CA GLY A 72 9.72 3.52 5.68
C GLY A 72 8.53 3.64 6.63
N GLY A 73 8.45 2.81 7.67
CA GLY A 73 7.37 2.86 8.67
C GLY A 73 6.05 2.25 8.21
N PHE A 74 6.08 1.45 7.14
CA PHE A 74 4.94 0.70 6.65
C PHE A 74 4.86 -0.68 7.28
N ASP A 75 3.65 -1.21 7.42
CA ASP A 75 3.43 -2.60 7.82
C ASP A 75 3.54 -3.55 6.62
N ARG A 76 3.13 -3.07 5.44
CA ARG A 76 3.15 -3.87 4.20
C ARG A 76 3.50 -3.00 3.00
N TRP A 77 4.24 -3.61 2.08
CA TRP A 77 4.44 -3.11 0.73
C TRP A 77 3.71 -4.04 -0.22
N LEU A 78 2.73 -3.53 -0.97
CA LEU A 78 1.87 -4.34 -1.83
C LEU A 78 1.95 -3.89 -3.28
N ASN A 79 2.07 -4.87 -4.18
CA ASN A 79 1.87 -4.70 -5.60
C ASN A 79 0.43 -5.14 -5.97
N THR A 80 -0.45 -4.16 -6.15
CA THR A 80 -1.86 -4.35 -6.49
C THR A 80 -2.14 -4.45 -7.99
N VAL A 81 -1.10 -4.26 -8.83
CA VAL A 81 -1.18 -4.41 -10.29
C VAL A 81 -0.04 -5.34 -10.76
N PRO A 82 -0.04 -6.62 -10.32
CA PRO A 82 0.99 -7.56 -10.74
C PRO A 82 0.92 -7.77 -12.26
N ASN A 83 2.09 -7.99 -12.88
CA ASN A 83 2.21 -8.14 -14.34
C ASN A 83 1.62 -6.96 -15.14
N GLN A 84 1.75 -5.73 -14.62
CA GLN A 84 1.32 -4.53 -15.33
C GLN A 84 1.88 -4.51 -16.75
N GLY A 85 1.01 -4.29 -17.74
CA GLY A 85 1.40 -4.21 -19.16
C GLY A 85 1.93 -2.85 -19.58
N SER A 86 1.96 -1.88 -18.67
CA SER A 86 2.50 -0.54 -18.87
C SER A 86 3.79 -0.35 -18.08
N GLU A 87 4.63 0.59 -18.51
CA GLU A 87 5.82 0.99 -17.75
C GLU A 87 5.44 1.68 -16.42
N VAL A 88 4.38 2.49 -16.45
CA VAL A 88 3.88 3.26 -15.31
C VAL A 88 2.37 3.04 -15.16
N VAL A 89 1.93 2.86 -13.90
CA VAL A 89 0.53 3.00 -13.49
C VAL A 89 0.41 4.37 -12.83
N ARG A 90 -0.44 5.24 -13.35
CA ARG A 90 -0.59 6.59 -12.81
C ARG A 90 -1.24 6.55 -11.43
N THR A 91 -1.04 7.58 -10.61
CA THR A 91 -1.56 7.60 -9.24
C THR A 91 -3.08 7.43 -9.22
N GLU A 92 -3.82 8.07 -10.14
CA GLU A 92 -5.27 7.94 -10.24
C GLU A 92 -5.72 6.50 -10.54
N GLU A 93 -4.99 5.77 -11.39
CA GLU A 93 -5.27 4.37 -11.71
C GLU A 93 -4.89 3.45 -10.54
N ALA A 94 -3.75 3.72 -9.91
CA ALA A 94 -3.26 2.98 -8.76
C ALA A 94 -4.21 3.10 -7.57
N VAL A 95 -4.83 4.26 -7.36
CA VAL A 95 -5.85 4.47 -6.32
C VAL A 95 -7.02 3.51 -6.53
N PHE A 96 -7.57 3.41 -7.74
CA PHE A 96 -8.67 2.47 -8.01
C PHE A 96 -8.24 1.01 -7.88
N ALA A 97 -7.10 0.64 -8.48
CA ALA A 97 -6.61 -0.74 -8.45
C ALA A 97 -6.24 -1.21 -7.04
N THR A 98 -5.81 -0.28 -6.18
CA THR A 98 -5.43 -0.58 -4.80
C THR A 98 -6.62 -0.58 -3.88
N LEU A 99 -7.48 0.45 -3.89
CA LEU A 99 -8.56 0.53 -2.91
C LEU A 99 -9.69 -0.46 -3.18
N SER A 100 -10.01 -0.76 -4.44
CA SER A 100 -11.10 -1.70 -4.78
C SER A 100 -10.98 -3.07 -4.08
N PRO A 101 -9.82 -3.75 -4.09
CA PRO A 101 -9.68 -5.03 -3.39
C PRO A 101 -9.50 -4.88 -1.87
N LEU A 102 -8.93 -3.78 -1.37
CA LEU A 102 -8.72 -3.57 0.07
C LEU A 102 -10.02 -3.27 0.84
N THR A 103 -11.08 -2.85 0.14
CA THR A 103 -12.40 -2.55 0.74
C THR A 103 -13.43 -3.65 0.50
N LEU A 104 -13.01 -4.85 0.08
CA LEU A 104 -13.93 -5.96 -0.10
C LEU A 104 -14.49 -6.43 1.26
N PRO A 105 -15.79 -6.72 1.37
CA PRO A 105 -16.36 -7.34 2.54
C PRO A 105 -15.64 -8.66 2.81
N GLN A 106 -15.16 -8.85 4.04
CA GLN A 106 -14.65 -10.13 4.48
C GLN A 106 -15.86 -11.01 4.86
N GLU A 107 -15.88 -12.27 4.43
CA GLU A 107 -16.90 -13.19 4.95
C GLU A 107 -16.64 -13.43 6.44
N GLU A 108 -17.66 -13.26 7.27
CA GLU A 108 -17.59 -13.63 8.69
C GLU A 108 -17.27 -15.13 8.77
N LYS A 109 -16.08 -15.43 9.28
CA LYS A 109 -15.68 -16.81 9.54
C LYS A 109 -16.49 -17.31 10.75
N THR A 110 -17.66 -17.88 10.47
CA THR A 110 -18.53 -18.56 11.45
C THR A 110 -17.88 -19.84 11.98
#